data_AF-A0A328BBY5-F1
#
_entry.id   AF-A0A328BBY5-F1
#
_cell.length_a   1.000
_cell.length_b   1.000
_cell.length_c   1.000
_cell.angle_alpha   90.00
_cell.angle_beta   90.00
_cell.angle_gamma   90.00
#
_symmetry.space_group_name_H-M   'P 1'
#
loop_
_entity.id
_entity.type
_entity.pdbx_description
1 polymer ?
#
loop_
_entity_poly.entity_id
_entity_poly.type
_entity_poly.pdbx_seq_one_letter_code
_entity_poly.pdbx_strand_id
1 'polypeptide(L)'
;MTLDWGAILRDGGIVALGACAIIAGLMRANPRLFLRHFPEPLRSQAPPLAPGERRAGAAGGLALVGWVVGGMVLSTLGAEARGEAFAGLALHAFLVGMAFNLADWLVLDELWLGVARGRGLLPPEVAAAAPPLDHAKHVRDLLKGTAIFAVLGLAVAAGVALT
;
A
#
# COMPACT_ATOMS: atom_id res chain seq x y z
N MET A 1 -17.60 -8.88 -21.06
CA MET A 1 -17.02 -8.56 -19.76
C MET A 1 -17.95 -7.59 -19.06
N THR A 2 -18.52 -8.00 -17.94
CA THR A 2 -19.34 -7.14 -17.09
C THR A 2 -18.73 -7.20 -15.70
N LEU A 3 -17.76 -6.32 -15.44
CA LEU A 3 -17.09 -6.27 -14.15
C LEU A 3 -18.10 -6.09 -13.02
N ASP A 4 -17.95 -6.90 -11.97
CA ASP A 4 -18.70 -6.74 -10.73
C ASP A 4 -18.09 -5.61 -9.90
N TRP A 5 -18.52 -4.37 -10.17
CA TRP A 5 -18.10 -3.19 -9.44
C TRP A 5 -18.41 -3.27 -7.94
N GLY A 6 -19.46 -3.99 -7.54
CA GLY A 6 -19.82 -4.18 -6.14
C GLY A 6 -18.75 -4.99 -5.41
N ALA A 7 -18.32 -6.11 -6.01
CA ALA A 7 -17.22 -6.92 -5.47
C ALA A 7 -15.90 -6.15 -5.45
N ILE A 8 -15.57 -5.43 -6.54
CA ILE A 8 -14.34 -4.63 -6.63
C ILE A 8 -14.27 -3.58 -5.52
N LEU A 9 -15.35 -2.80 -5.34
CA LEU A 9 -15.38 -1.73 -4.33
C LEU A 9 -15.35 -2.30 -2.91
N ARG A 10 -16.09 -3.37 -2.64
CA ARG A 10 -16.10 -4.03 -1.33
C ARG A 10 -14.73 -4.61 -0.98
N ASP A 11 -14.20 -5.45 -1.86
CA ASP A 11 -12.96 -6.20 -1.58
C ASP A 11 -11.76 -5.25 -1.63
N GLY A 12 -11.72 -4.33 -2.59
CA GLY A 12 -10.73 -3.25 -2.65
C GLY A 12 -10.78 -2.35 -1.42
N GLY A 13 -11.97 -2.00 -0.94
CA GLY A 13 -12.16 -1.25 0.31
C GLY A 13 -11.61 -1.99 1.53
N ILE A 14 -11.89 -3.29 1.65
CA ILE A 14 -11.34 -4.14 2.73
C ILE A 14 -9.82 -4.20 2.66
N VAL A 15 -9.25 -4.41 1.46
CA VAL A 15 -7.80 -4.44 1.25
C VAL A 15 -7.18 -3.10 1.64
N ALA A 16 -7.72 -1.99 1.16
CA ALA A 16 -7.23 -0.65 1.45
C ALA A 16 -7.30 -0.33 2.95
N LEU A 17 -8.43 -0.58 3.61
CA LEU A 17 -8.58 -0.33 5.05
C LEU A 17 -7.61 -1.17 5.87
N GLY A 18 -7.48 -2.47 5.57
CA GLY A 18 -6.55 -3.34 6.27
C GLY A 18 -5.09 -2.95 6.06
N ALA A 19 -4.71 -2.58 4.83
CA ALA A 19 -3.37 -2.08 4.52
C ALA A 19 -3.06 -0.77 5.27
N CYS A 20 -3.99 0.19 5.25
CA CYS A 20 -3.88 1.43 6.03
C CYS A 20 -3.76 1.15 7.54
N ALA A 21 -4.55 0.21 8.07
CA ALA A 21 -4.48 -0.18 9.48
C ALA A 21 -3.13 -0.83 9.84
N ILE A 22 -2.58 -1.68 8.97
CA ILE A 22 -1.23 -2.26 9.15
C ILE A 22 -0.18 -1.16 9.16
N ILE A 23 -0.18 -0.26 8.18
CA ILE A 23 0.79 0.84 8.10
C ILE A 23 0.67 1.74 9.34
N ALA A 24 -0.55 2.13 9.70
CA ALA A 24 -0.82 2.95 10.88
C ALA A 24 -0.36 2.27 12.17
N GLY A 25 -0.59 0.97 12.31
CA GLY A 25 -0.15 0.17 13.46
C GLY A 25 1.38 0.10 13.55
N LEU A 26 2.07 -0.14 12.44
CA LEU A 26 3.52 -0.16 12.38
C LEU A 26 4.11 1.21 12.73
N MET A 27 3.55 2.30 12.18
CA MET A 27 4.00 3.66 12.48
C MET A 27 3.78 4.02 13.95
N ARG A 28 2.65 3.61 14.55
CA ARG A 28 2.38 3.80 15.98
C ARG A 28 3.33 3.00 16.87
N ALA A 29 3.62 1.76 16.49
CA ALA A 29 4.48 0.88 17.27
C ALA A 29 5.94 1.33 17.25
N ASN A 30 6.45 1.67 16.06
CA ASN A 30 7.77 2.27 15.91
C ASN A 30 7.86 3.05 14.60
N PRO A 31 7.80 4.40 14.63
CA PRO A 31 7.84 5.21 13.42
C PRO A 31 9.18 5.13 12.71
N ARG A 32 10.25 4.72 13.40
CA ARG A 32 11.59 4.57 12.82
C ARG A 32 11.62 3.47 11.74
N LEU A 33 10.69 2.51 11.77
CA LEU A 33 10.58 1.47 10.73
C LEU A 33 10.43 2.05 9.31
N PHE A 34 9.92 3.28 9.20
CA PHE A 34 9.73 3.97 7.93
C PHE A 34 10.86 4.94 7.57
N LEU A 35 11.95 5.05 8.36
CA LEU A 35 13.07 5.98 8.13
C LEU A 35 13.64 5.94 6.70
N ARG A 36 13.60 4.77 6.04
CA ARG A 36 14.06 4.62 4.66
C ARG A 36 13.25 5.43 3.64
N HIS A 37 12.01 5.77 3.98
CA HIS A 37 11.06 6.53 3.14
C HIS A 37 11.15 8.04 3.38
N PHE A 38 11.89 8.48 4.42
CA PHE A 38 12.13 9.89 4.67
C PHE A 38 13.19 10.46 3.72
N PRO A 39 13.11 11.77 3.40
CA PRO A 39 14.18 12.48 2.70
C PRO A 39 15.53 12.30 3.38
N GLU A 40 16.60 12.22 2.58
CA GLU A 40 17.96 12.00 3.06
C GLU A 40 18.41 12.95 4.18
N PRO A 41 18.14 14.27 4.12
CA PRO A 41 18.53 15.20 5.18
C PRO A 41 17.89 14.92 6.55
N LEU A 42 16.71 14.30 6.58
CA LEU A 42 16.03 13.91 7.82
C LEU A 42 16.50 12.54 8.28
N ARG A 43 16.67 11.61 7.34
CA ARG A 43 17.17 10.27 7.63
C ARG A 43 18.58 10.29 8.24
N SER A 44 19.44 11.23 7.83
CA SER A 44 20.80 11.37 8.37
C SER A 44 20.86 11.91 9.80
N GLN A 45 19.79 12.55 10.29
CA GLN A 45 19.68 13.03 11.67
C GLN A 45 19.30 11.92 12.66
N ALA A 46 18.72 10.83 12.16
CA ALA A 46 18.32 9.69 12.97
C ALA A 46 19.43 8.63 13.05
N PRO A 47 19.64 7.98 14.21
CA PRO A 47 20.57 6.87 14.30
C PRO A 47 20.13 5.71 13.40
N PRO A 48 21.08 4.92 12.84
CA PRO A 48 20.75 3.74 12.04
C PRO A 48 19.81 2.78 12.79
N LEU A 49 18.96 2.09 12.03
CA LEU A 49 18.06 1.08 12.61
C LEU A 49 18.83 -0.04 13.28
N ALA A 50 18.40 -0.43 14.47
CA ALA A 50 18.90 -1.63 15.13
C ALA A 50 18.53 -2.89 14.33
N PRO A 51 19.26 -4.01 14.47
CA PRO A 51 18.92 -5.26 13.80
C PRO A 51 17.48 -5.74 14.07
N GLY A 52 16.97 -5.56 15.29
CA GLY A 52 15.59 -5.91 15.64
C GLY A 52 14.56 -5.06 14.89
N GLU A 53 14.82 -3.76 14.75
CA GLU A 53 13.95 -2.84 14.01
C GLU A 53 13.93 -3.17 12.52
N ARG A 54 15.08 -3.52 11.93
CA ARG A 54 15.15 -3.98 10.53
C ARG A 54 14.30 -5.23 10.31
N ARG A 55 14.37 -6.20 11.22
CA ARG A 55 13.54 -7.43 11.15
C ARG A 55 12.06 -7.12 11.30
N ALA A 56 11.69 -6.25 12.25
CA ALA A 56 10.31 -5.82 12.45
C ALA A 56 9.76 -5.09 11.22
N GLY A 57 10.54 -4.19 10.62
CA GLY A 57 10.17 -3.50 9.38
C GLY A 57 10.01 -4.45 8.19
N ALA A 58 10.90 -5.45 8.06
CA ALA A 58 10.77 -6.48 7.04
C ALA A 58 9.52 -7.34 7.24
N ALA A 59 9.26 -7.78 8.48
CA ALA A 59 8.06 -8.55 8.82
C ALA A 59 6.77 -7.75 8.56
N GLY A 60 6.75 -6.47 8.95
CA GLY A 60 5.62 -5.57 8.66
C GLY A 60 5.40 -5.34 7.17
N GLY A 61 6.48 -5.15 6.41
CA GLY A 61 6.41 -5.06 4.95
C GLY A 61 5.89 -6.34 4.30
N LEU A 62 6.34 -7.51 4.78
CA LEU A 62 5.84 -8.80 4.31
C LEU A 62 4.36 -9.00 4.65
N ALA A 63 3.93 -8.60 5.85
CA ALA A 63 2.52 -8.65 6.24
C ALA A 63 1.65 -7.76 5.36
N LEU A 64 2.11 -6.54 5.02
CA LEU A 64 1.42 -5.64 4.10
C LEU A 64 1.31 -6.24 2.69
N VAL A 65 2.42 -6.78 2.15
CA VAL A 65 2.41 -7.43 0.83
C VAL A 65 1.49 -8.65 0.82
N GLY A 66 1.56 -9.49 1.85
CA GLY A 66 0.70 -10.65 2.00
C GLY A 66 -0.78 -10.29 2.07
N TRP A 67 -1.11 -9.21 2.80
CA TRP A 67 -2.49 -8.70 2.88
C TRP A 67 -2.99 -8.20 1.53
N VAL A 68 -2.23 -7.33 0.86
CA VAL A 68 -2.65 -6.72 -0.40
C VAL A 68 -2.73 -7.77 -1.52
N VAL A 69 -1.66 -8.55 -1.72
CA VAL A 69 -1.62 -9.57 -2.78
C VAL A 69 -2.60 -10.70 -2.47
N GLY A 70 -2.66 -11.16 -1.22
CA GLY A 70 -3.63 -12.17 -0.80
C GLY A 70 -5.07 -11.73 -1.03
N GLY A 71 -5.42 -10.49 -0.67
CA GLY A 71 -6.73 -9.91 -0.95
C GLY A 71 -7.05 -9.82 -2.45
N MET A 72 -6.08 -9.42 -3.27
CA MET A 72 -6.21 -9.43 -4.73
C MET A 72 -6.50 -10.84 -5.26
N VAL A 73 -5.74 -11.86 -4.83
CA VAL A 73 -5.95 -13.26 -5.25
C VAL A 73 -7.33 -13.76 -4.83
N LEU A 74 -7.70 -13.60 -3.55
CA LEU A 74 -8.99 -14.08 -3.04
C LEU A 74 -10.18 -13.41 -3.73
N SER A 75 -10.12 -12.09 -3.96
CA SER A 75 -11.18 -11.39 -4.69
C SER A 75 -11.28 -11.85 -6.15
N THR A 76 -10.13 -12.11 -6.79
CA THR A 76 -10.06 -12.56 -8.19
C THR A 76 -10.53 -13.99 -8.36
N LEU A 77 -10.27 -14.90 -7.41
CA LEU A 77 -10.88 -16.24 -7.36
C LEU A 77 -12.41 -16.15 -7.34
N GLY A 78 -12.96 -15.19 -6.59
CA GLY A 78 -14.40 -14.94 -6.60
C GLY A 78 -14.91 -14.49 -7.98
N ALA A 79 -14.14 -13.68 -8.72
CA ALA A 79 -14.47 -13.26 -10.08
C ALA A 79 -14.39 -14.42 -11.08
N GLU A 80 -13.38 -15.28 -10.96
CA GLU A 80 -13.23 -16.50 -11.75
C GLU A 80 -14.42 -17.44 -11.55
N ALA A 81 -14.85 -17.66 -10.30
CA ALA A 81 -16.01 -18.48 -9.99
C ALA A 81 -17.34 -17.94 -10.57
N ARG A 82 -17.38 -16.66 -10.97
CA ARG A 82 -18.51 -16.04 -11.68
C ARG A 82 -18.39 -16.13 -13.22
N GLY A 83 -17.33 -16.76 -13.73
CA GLY A 83 -17.08 -16.97 -15.15
C GLY A 83 -16.40 -15.80 -15.86
N GLU A 84 -15.67 -14.94 -15.15
CA GLU A 84 -14.92 -13.85 -15.79
C GLU A 84 -13.78 -14.38 -16.67
N ALA A 85 -13.65 -13.81 -17.86
CA ALA A 85 -12.55 -14.13 -18.76
C ALA A 85 -11.23 -13.54 -18.23
N PHE A 86 -10.08 -14.02 -18.72
CA PHE A 86 -8.75 -13.57 -18.29
C PHE A 86 -8.57 -12.05 -18.21
N ALA A 87 -9.02 -11.31 -19.23
CA ALA A 87 -8.93 -9.85 -19.23
C ALA A 87 -9.79 -9.22 -18.11
N GLY A 88 -10.92 -9.84 -17.76
CA GLY A 88 -11.77 -9.48 -16.62
C GLY A 88 -11.10 -9.76 -15.30
N LEU A 89 -10.46 -10.92 -15.15
CA LEU A 89 -9.67 -11.25 -13.97
C LEU A 89 -8.52 -10.27 -13.75
N ALA A 90 -7.79 -9.93 -14.82
CA ALA A 90 -6.66 -9.00 -14.76
C ALA A 90 -7.10 -7.60 -14.35
N LEU A 91 -8.18 -7.12 -14.97
CA LEU A 91 -8.75 -5.81 -14.65
C LEU A 91 -9.37 -5.78 -13.25
N HIS A 92 -10.03 -6.85 -12.82
CA HIS A 92 -10.57 -7.00 -11.46
C HIS A 92 -9.46 -6.94 -10.41
N ALA A 93 -8.42 -7.78 -10.55
CA ALA A 93 -7.26 -7.80 -9.67
C ALA A 93 -6.58 -6.43 -9.60
N PHE A 94 -6.35 -5.81 -10.76
CA PHE A 94 -5.79 -4.46 -10.87
C PHE A 94 -6.61 -3.44 -10.07
N LEU A 95 -7.93 -3.40 -10.27
CA LEU A 95 -8.80 -2.41 -9.62
C LEU A 95 -8.87 -2.62 -8.09
N VAL A 96 -8.87 -3.86 -7.62
CA VAL A 96 -8.77 -4.19 -6.19
C VAL A 96 -7.46 -3.67 -5.60
N GLY A 97 -6.32 -3.92 -6.26
CA GLY A 97 -5.02 -3.39 -5.84
C GLY A 97 -4.95 -1.86 -5.88
N MET A 98 -5.55 -1.25 -6.91
CA MET A 98 -5.62 0.21 -7.08
C MET A 98 -6.40 0.89 -5.96
N ALA A 99 -7.37 0.23 -5.33
CA ALA A 99 -8.06 0.79 -4.17
C ALA A 99 -7.09 1.10 -3.02
N PHE A 100 -6.13 0.20 -2.74
CA PHE A 100 -5.06 0.48 -1.79
C PHE A 100 -4.11 1.56 -2.30
N ASN A 101 -3.66 1.50 -3.57
CA ASN A 101 -2.76 2.51 -4.13
C ASN A 101 -3.33 3.95 -4.02
N LEU A 102 -4.64 4.09 -4.27
CA LEU A 102 -5.35 5.37 -4.13
C LEU A 102 -5.51 5.77 -2.65
N ALA A 103 -5.77 4.83 -1.76
CA ALA A 103 -5.87 5.11 -0.33
C ALA A 103 -4.52 5.48 0.29
N ASP A 104 -3.42 4.81 -0.11
CA ASP A 104 -2.06 5.14 0.29
C ASP A 104 -1.71 6.56 -0.13
N TRP A 105 -1.90 6.88 -1.41
CA TRP A 105 -1.68 8.23 -1.93
C TRP A 105 -2.55 9.29 -1.25
N LEU A 106 -3.87 9.11 -1.22
CA LEU A 106 -4.77 10.17 -0.74
C LEU A 106 -4.83 10.23 0.79
N VAL A 107 -5.06 9.08 1.44
CA VAL A 107 -5.31 9.05 2.89
C VAL A 107 -4.01 9.11 3.66
N LEU A 108 -3.02 8.29 3.31
CA LEU A 108 -1.77 8.21 4.08
C LEU A 108 -0.81 9.33 3.69
N ASP A 109 -0.44 9.44 2.42
CA ASP A 109 0.59 10.38 1.97
C ASP A 109 0.10 11.83 1.97
N GLU A 110 -1.05 12.11 1.34
CA GLU A 110 -1.57 13.47 1.20
C GLU A 110 -2.24 13.99 2.48
N LEU A 111 -3.26 13.30 2.99
CA LEU A 111 -4.04 13.79 4.12
C LEU A 111 -3.32 13.61 5.46
N TRP A 112 -2.74 12.44 5.71
CA TRP A 112 -2.19 12.13 7.03
C TRP A 112 -0.74 12.60 7.22
N LEU A 113 0.17 12.21 6.32
CA LEU A 113 1.57 12.61 6.38
C LEU A 113 1.76 14.05 5.90
N GLY A 114 1.07 14.46 4.83
CA GLY A 114 1.11 15.81 4.29
C GLY A 114 0.38 16.83 5.14
N VAL A 115 -0.96 16.81 5.09
CA VAL A 115 -1.80 17.86 5.71
C VAL A 115 -1.75 17.80 7.24
N ALA A 116 -1.93 16.61 7.83
CA ALA A 116 -1.87 16.45 9.30
C ALA A 116 -0.44 16.39 9.86
N ARG A 117 0.58 16.46 8.99
CA ARG A 117 2.02 16.46 9.32
C ARG A 117 2.45 15.30 10.21
N GLY A 118 1.78 14.14 10.09
CA GLY A 118 2.12 12.95 10.86
C GLY A 118 2.16 13.17 12.38
N ARG A 119 1.31 14.06 12.93
CA ARG A 119 1.27 14.36 14.39
C ARG A 119 1.20 13.07 15.21
N GLY A 120 2.27 12.80 15.99
CA GLY A 120 2.41 11.60 16.83
C GLY A 120 3.04 10.38 16.16
N LEU A 121 3.52 10.49 14.91
CA LEU A 121 4.03 9.37 14.10
C LEU A 121 5.34 9.66 13.36
N LEU A 122 5.85 10.87 13.46
CA LEU A 122 7.23 11.15 13.08
C LEU A 122 8.15 10.68 14.20
N PRO A 123 9.32 10.08 13.90
CA PRO A 123 10.32 9.85 14.91
C PRO A 123 10.63 11.17 15.64
N PRO A 124 10.73 11.18 16.98
CA PRO A 124 10.93 12.40 17.76
C PRO A 124 12.10 13.26 17.25
N GLU A 125 13.13 12.59 16.74
CA GLU A 125 14.37 13.19 16.23
C GLU A 125 14.17 14.05 14.98
N VAL A 126 13.12 13.78 14.20
CA VAL A 126 12.82 14.49 12.93
C VAL A 126 11.47 15.21 12.96
N ALA A 127 10.70 15.10 14.04
CA ALA A 127 9.38 15.71 14.18
C ALA A 127 9.42 17.25 14.09
N ALA A 128 10.49 17.89 14.58
CA ALA A 128 10.67 19.34 14.54
C ALA A 128 11.03 19.87 13.14
N ALA A 129 11.53 19.01 12.26
CA ALA A 129 11.98 19.34 10.90
C ALA A 129 11.10 18.70 9.82
N ALA A 130 9.82 18.42 10.13
CA ALA A 130 8.89 17.78 9.23
C ALA A 130 8.99 18.39 7.82
N PRO A 131 9.28 17.58 6.79
CA PRO A 131 9.53 18.10 5.46
C PRO A 131 8.24 18.71 4.91
N PRO A 132 8.33 19.74 4.05
CA PRO A 132 7.16 20.26 3.37
C PRO A 132 6.51 19.16 2.53
N LEU A 133 5.19 19.24 2.36
CA LEU A 133 4.41 18.33 1.53
C LEU A 133 4.88 18.40 0.07
N ASP A 134 5.34 17.26 -0.46
CA ASP A 134 5.77 17.11 -1.85
C ASP A 134 4.74 16.32 -2.66
N HIS A 135 3.70 17.04 -3.10
CA HIS A 135 2.63 16.47 -3.93
C HIS A 135 3.16 15.80 -5.21
N ALA A 136 4.20 16.37 -5.81
CA ALA A 136 4.76 15.86 -7.06
C ALA A 136 5.40 14.49 -6.85
N LYS A 137 6.09 14.29 -5.72
CA LYS A 137 6.59 12.98 -5.33
C LYS A 137 5.44 11.99 -5.11
N HIS A 138 4.42 12.34 -4.34
CA HIS A 138 3.30 11.43 -4.05
C HIS A 138 2.55 11.01 -5.31
N VAL A 139 2.29 11.95 -6.23
CA VAL A 139 1.69 11.62 -7.54
C VAL A 139 2.61 10.71 -8.36
N ARG A 140 3.93 10.94 -8.35
CA ARG A 140 4.88 10.06 -9.05
C ARG A 140 4.87 8.65 -8.46
N ASP A 141 4.76 8.53 -7.14
CA ASP A 141 4.70 7.23 -6.47
C ASP A 141 3.35 6.53 -6.71
N LEU A 142 2.23 7.25 -6.77
CA LEU A 142 0.94 6.73 -7.25
C LEU A 142 1.05 6.16 -8.67
N LEU A 143 1.73 6.85 -9.59
CA LEU A 143 1.93 6.38 -10.96
C LEU A 143 2.80 5.12 -11.02
N LYS A 144 3.87 5.05 -10.23
CA LYS A 144 4.67 3.82 -10.08
C LYS A 144 3.84 2.68 -9.52
N GLY A 145 3.05 2.94 -8.47
CA GLY A 145 2.13 1.98 -7.88
C GLY A 145 1.11 1.48 -8.91
N THR A 146 0.61 2.37 -9.77
CA THR A 146 -0.32 2.00 -10.85
C THR A 146 0.32 1.02 -11.83
N ALA A 147 1.56 1.26 -12.26
CA ALA A 147 2.29 0.34 -13.12
C ALA A 147 2.56 -1.01 -12.42
N ILE A 148 2.92 -0.98 -11.14
CA ILE A 148 3.12 -2.20 -10.34
C ILE A 148 1.83 -3.01 -10.24
N PHE A 149 0.69 -2.38 -9.92
CA PHE A 149 -0.59 -3.06 -9.82
C PHE A 149 -1.10 -3.57 -11.16
N ALA A 150 -0.77 -2.90 -12.28
CA ALA A 150 -1.11 -3.43 -13.60
C ALA A 150 -0.39 -4.76 -13.87
N VAL A 151 0.91 -4.83 -13.56
CA VAL A 151 1.70 -6.06 -13.69
C VAL A 151 1.22 -7.13 -12.71
N LEU A 152 0.97 -6.77 -11.45
CA LEU A 152 0.44 -7.70 -10.45
C LEU A 152 -0.97 -8.20 -10.82
N GLY A 153 -1.82 -7.35 -11.38
CA GLY A 153 -3.15 -7.75 -11.85
C GLY A 153 -3.09 -8.84 -12.92
N LEU A 154 -2.18 -8.67 -13.89
CA LEU A 154 -1.90 -9.71 -14.89
C LEU A 154 -1.35 -11.00 -14.25
N ALA A 155 -0.40 -10.87 -13.32
CA ALA A 155 0.20 -12.03 -12.65
C ALA A 155 -0.82 -12.80 -11.80
N VAL A 156 -1.69 -12.10 -11.07
CA VAL A 156 -2.76 -12.69 -10.27
C VAL A 156 -3.79 -13.37 -11.17
N ALA A 157 -4.23 -12.72 -12.25
CA ALA A 157 -5.15 -13.31 -13.20
C ALA A 157 -4.59 -14.57 -13.86
N ALA A 158 -3.30 -14.57 -14.22
CA ALA A 158 -2.63 -15.74 -14.74
C ALA A 158 -2.56 -16.87 -13.71
N GLY A 159 -2.22 -16.56 -12.46
CA GLY A 159 -2.21 -17.55 -11.39
C GLY A 159 -3.58 -18.17 -11.12
N VAL A 160 -4.63 -17.35 -11.11
CA VAL A 160 -6.02 -17.80 -10.89
C VAL A 160 -6.57 -18.58 -12.10
N ALA A 161 -6.29 -18.16 -13.33
CA ALA A 161 -6.76 -18.87 -14.52
C ALA A 161 -6.13 -20.26 -14.72
N LEU A 162 -5.10 -20.60 -13.93
CA LEU A 162 -4.43 -21.90 -13.95
C LEU A 162 -4.91 -22.86 -12.86
N THR A 163 -5.79 -22.42 -11.95
CA THR A 163 -6.38 -23.26 -10.90
C THR A 163 -7.65 -23.93 -11.38
#